data_AF-A2EJ40-F1
#
_entry.id   AF-A2EJ40-F1
#
_cell.length_a   1.000
_cell.length_b   1.000
_cell.length_c   1.000
_cell.angle_alpha   90.00
_cell.angle_beta   90.00
_cell.angle_gamma   90.00
#
_symmetry.space_group_name_H-M   'P 1'
#
loop_
_entity.id
_entity.type
_entity.pdbx_description
1 polymer ?
#
loop_
_entity_poly.entity_id
_entity_poly.type
_entity_poly.pdbx_seq_one_letter_code
_entity_poly.pdbx_strand_id
1 'polypeptide(L)'
;MSSDHSKQYADFIGALEKLFHIKSNEPIEDMCSIITNTLISKYQLSIKQLTKLIHEAIRYNYASGANYVKILEQIGADLTEVSY
;
A
#
# COMPACT_ATOMS: atom_id res chain seq x y z
N MET A 1 -27.15 -9.27 18.90
CA MET A 1 -26.51 -8.07 18.34
C MET A 1 -25.21 -8.52 17.69
N SER A 2 -25.19 -8.76 16.38
CA SER A 2 -23.91 -9.02 15.68
C SER A 2 -23.23 -7.67 15.52
N SER A 3 -22.18 -7.44 16.28
CA SER A 3 -21.39 -6.23 16.23
C SER A 3 -20.84 -6.02 14.80
N ASP A 4 -21.03 -4.80 14.32
CA ASP A 4 -20.70 -4.28 12.98
C ASP A 4 -19.17 -4.13 12.78
N HIS A 5 -18.39 -5.13 13.19
CA HIS A 5 -16.92 -5.12 13.20
C HIS A 5 -16.31 -4.88 11.80
N SER A 6 -17.05 -5.19 10.73
CA SER A 6 -16.65 -4.93 9.35
C SER A 6 -16.44 -3.43 9.05
N LYS A 7 -17.21 -2.55 9.69
CA LYS A 7 -17.08 -1.09 9.49
C LYS A 7 -15.76 -0.54 10.04
N GLN A 8 -15.19 -1.16 11.06
CA GLN A 8 -13.97 -0.68 11.71
C GLN A 8 -12.72 -0.81 10.83
N TYR A 9 -12.74 -1.72 9.85
CA TYR A 9 -11.63 -1.99 8.93
C TYR A 9 -11.92 -1.59 7.48
N ALA A 10 -13.05 -0.92 7.24
CA ALA A 10 -13.46 -0.55 5.89
C ALA A 10 -12.42 0.33 5.17
N ASP A 11 -11.78 1.25 5.88
CA ASP A 11 -10.71 2.09 5.33
C ASP A 11 -9.38 1.35 5.19
N PHE A 12 -9.07 0.40 6.08
CA PHE A 12 -7.93 -0.50 5.90
C PHE A 12 -8.07 -1.32 4.60
N ILE A 13 -9.22 -1.97 4.43
CA ILE A 13 -9.53 -2.76 3.23
C ILE A 13 -9.50 -1.86 2.00
N GLY A 14 -10.16 -0.70 2.05
CA GLY A 14 -10.16 0.25 0.93
C GLY A 14 -8.78 0.79 0.56
N ALA A 15 -7.88 0.99 1.54
CA ALA A 15 -6.50 1.37 1.28
C ALA A 15 -5.72 0.25 0.57
N LEU A 16 -5.92 -1.01 0.96
CA LEU A 16 -5.31 -2.15 0.28
C LEU A 16 -5.90 -2.37 -1.13
N GLU A 17 -7.21 -2.27 -1.29
CA GLU A 17 -7.85 -2.38 -2.61
C GLU A 17 -7.28 -1.34 -3.59
N LYS A 18 -7.13 -0.09 -3.14
CA LYS A 18 -6.48 0.96 -3.94
C LYS A 18 -5.03 0.63 -4.24
N LEU A 19 -4.25 0.17 -3.26
CA LEU A 19 -2.86 -0.23 -3.46
C LEU A 19 -2.72 -1.32 -4.54
N PHE A 20 -3.57 -2.34 -4.52
CA PHE A 20 -3.49 -3.44 -5.49
C PHE A 20 -3.99 -3.08 -6.89
N HIS A 21 -4.79 -2.01 -7.02
CA HIS A 21 -5.41 -1.59 -8.28
C HIS A 21 -4.94 -0.20 -8.76
N ILE A 22 -3.76 0.26 -8.31
CA ILE A 22 -3.18 1.52 -8.76
C ILE A 22 -3.14 1.54 -10.28
N LYS A 23 -3.71 2.60 -10.85
CA LYS A 23 -3.60 2.85 -12.29
C LYS A 23 -2.27 3.53 -12.59
N SER A 24 -1.72 3.23 -13.76
CA SER A 24 -0.44 3.80 -14.20
C SER A 24 -0.46 5.34 -14.27
N ASN A 25 -1.64 5.94 -14.46
CA ASN A 25 -1.85 7.38 -14.57
C ASN A 25 -2.34 8.07 -13.27
N GLU A 26 -2.52 7.32 -12.18
CA GLU A 26 -2.91 7.92 -10.91
C GLU A 26 -1.73 8.66 -10.26
N PRO A 27 -1.98 9.83 -9.63
CA PRO A 27 -0.95 10.53 -8.85
C PRO A 27 -0.41 9.65 -7.72
N ILE A 28 0.90 9.58 -7.59
CA ILE A 28 1.56 8.77 -6.55
C ILE A 28 1.34 9.36 -5.16
N GLU A 29 1.31 10.69 -5.09
CA GLU A 29 1.16 11.46 -3.86
C GLU A 29 -0.15 11.14 -3.14
N ASP A 30 -1.23 10.90 -3.90
CA ASP A 30 -2.53 10.50 -3.36
C ASP A 30 -2.45 9.13 -2.70
N MET A 31 -1.78 8.17 -3.36
CA MET A 31 -1.60 6.83 -2.81
C MET A 31 -0.69 6.85 -1.58
N CYS A 32 0.41 7.60 -1.59
CA CYS A 32 1.30 7.74 -0.44
C CYS A 32 0.60 8.41 0.75
N SER A 33 -0.27 9.37 0.50
CA SER A 33 -1.11 9.98 1.54
C SER A 33 -2.04 8.95 2.19
N ILE A 34 -2.65 8.06 1.39
CA ILE A 34 -3.50 6.97 1.90
C ILE A 34 -2.68 5.97 2.72
N ILE A 35 -1.50 5.57 2.23
CA ILE A 35 -0.62 4.63 2.95
C ILE A 35 -0.18 5.23 4.29
N THR A 36 0.31 6.47 4.28
CA THR A 36 0.78 7.15 5.49
C THR A 36 -0.36 7.32 6.49
N ASN A 37 -1.49 7.89 6.10
CA ASN A 37 -2.56 8.20 7.05
C ASN A 37 -3.29 6.96 7.56
N THR A 38 -3.55 5.99 6.67
CA THR A 38 -4.32 4.80 7.03
C THR A 38 -3.40 3.69 7.53
N LEU A 39 -2.54 3.15 6.67
CA LEU A 39 -1.81 1.93 6.98
C LEU A 39 -0.72 2.16 8.03
N ILE A 40 0.01 3.27 7.95
CA ILE A 40 1.06 3.61 8.93
C ILE A 40 0.45 4.27 10.17
N SER A 41 -0.18 5.43 10.05
CA SER A 41 -0.59 6.21 11.22
C SER A 41 -1.76 5.59 11.99
N LYS A 42 -2.80 5.10 11.30
CA LYS A 42 -3.97 4.52 11.99
C LYS A 42 -3.76 3.06 12.39
N TYR A 43 -3.25 2.24 11.47
CA TYR A 43 -3.10 0.78 11.69
C TYR A 43 -1.69 0.34 12.10
N GLN A 44 -0.71 1.26 12.13
CA GLN A 44 0.63 1.00 12.66
C GLN A 44 1.36 -0.14 11.95
N LEU A 45 1.13 -0.31 10.64
CA LEU A 45 1.92 -1.24 9.84
C LEU A 45 3.36 -0.76 9.79
N SER A 46 4.27 -1.68 10.09
CA SER A 46 5.70 -1.44 9.90
C SER A 46 6.02 -1.29 8.40
N ILE A 47 7.06 -0.51 8.10
CA ILE A 47 7.57 -0.38 6.72
C ILE A 47 7.86 -1.76 6.13
N LYS A 48 8.42 -2.70 6.90
CA LYS A 48 8.67 -4.08 6.44
C LYS A 48 7.40 -4.83 6.03
N GLN A 49 6.29 -4.67 6.75
CA GLN A 49 5.01 -5.25 6.36
C GLN A 49 4.47 -4.60 5.08
N LEU A 50 4.59 -3.28 4.96
CA LEU A 50 4.18 -2.55 3.76
C LEU A 50 5.00 -2.94 2.54
N THR A 51 6.32 -3.06 2.68
CA THR A 51 7.21 -3.52 1.60
C THR A 51 6.77 -4.87 1.05
N LYS A 52 6.42 -5.83 1.93
CA LYS A 52 5.89 -7.13 1.51
C LYS A 52 4.57 -7.01 0.74
N LEU A 53 3.64 -6.19 1.24
CA LEU A 53 2.35 -5.97 0.56
C LEU A 53 2.53 -5.32 -0.81
N ILE A 54 3.44 -4.35 -0.93
CA ILE A 54 3.74 -3.67 -2.19
C ILE A 54 4.44 -4.63 -3.17
N HIS A 55 5.34 -5.49 -2.69
CA HIS A 55 5.92 -6.55 -3.53
C HIS A 55 4.87 -7.50 -4.08
N GLU A 56 3.88 -7.91 -3.28
CA GLU A 56 2.75 -8.70 -3.79
C GLU A 56 1.90 -7.91 -4.78
N ALA A 57 1.63 -6.62 -4.53
CA ALA A 57 0.88 -5.78 -5.47
C ALA A 57 1.61 -5.65 -6.83
N ILE A 58 2.94 -5.53 -6.85
CA ILE A 58 3.74 -5.54 -8.08
C ILE A 58 3.55 -6.85 -8.86
N ARG A 59 3.50 -8.00 -8.19
CA ARG A 59 3.32 -9.31 -8.86
C ARG A 59 1.97 -9.40 -9.58
N TYR A 60 0.91 -8.88 -8.99
CA TYR A 60 -0.43 -8.91 -9.59
C TYR A 60 -0.70 -7.75 -10.56
N ASN A 61 0.02 -6.63 -10.44
CA ASN A 61 -0.16 -5.42 -11.25
C ASN A 61 1.18 -4.88 -11.78
N TYR A 62 1.93 -5.73 -12.49
CA TYR A 62 3.27 -5.42 -12.98
C TYR A 62 3.33 -4.19 -13.90
N ALA A 63 2.23 -3.87 -14.60
CA ALA A 63 2.13 -2.71 -15.48
C ALA A 63 2.30 -1.37 -14.73
N SER A 64 1.97 -1.34 -13.44
CA SER A 64 2.16 -0.20 -12.54
C SER A 64 3.46 -0.31 -11.72
N GLY A 65 4.42 -1.18 -12.10
CA GLY A 65 5.66 -1.42 -11.36
C GLY A 65 6.44 -0.16 -11.00
N ALA A 66 6.57 0.79 -11.94
CA ALA A 66 7.25 2.06 -11.69
C ALA A 66 6.56 2.91 -10.60
N ASN A 67 5.22 2.83 -10.51
CA ASN A 67 4.46 3.53 -9.48
C ASN A 67 4.72 2.92 -8.10
N TYR A 68 4.78 1.59 -8.02
CA TYR A 68 5.10 0.89 -6.77
C TYR A 68 6.53 1.17 -6.26
N VAL A 69 7.52 1.27 -7.16
CA VAL A 69 8.90 1.63 -6.78
C VAL A 69 8.93 3.02 -6.15
N LYS A 70 8.26 4.02 -6.78
CA LYS A 70 8.16 5.37 -6.23
C LYS A 70 7.48 5.40 -4.86
N ILE A 71 6.44 4.58 -4.67
CA ILE A 71 5.77 4.46 -3.37
C ILE A 71 6.74 3.93 -2.31
N LEU A 72 7.50 2.88 -2.61
CA LEU A 72 8.50 2.31 -1.70
C LEU A 72 9.55 3.35 -1.30
N GLU A 73 10.05 4.14 -2.26
CA GLU A 73 10.98 5.23 -2.00
C GLU A 73 10.38 6.29 -1.05
N GLN A 74 9.13 6.71 -1.31
CA GLN A 74 8.48 7.76 -0.52
C GLN A 74 8.12 7.33 0.91
N ILE A 75 7.85 6.04 1.15
CA ILE A 75 7.60 5.53 2.50
C ILE A 75 8.87 5.15 3.25
N GLY A 76 10.06 5.34 2.64
CA GLY A 76 11.35 5.04 3.25
C GLY A 76 11.65 3.54 3.35
N ALA A 77 11.14 2.73 2.42
CA ALA A 77 11.47 1.31 2.33
C ALA A 77 12.90 1.11 1.81
N ASP A 78 13.64 0.18 2.42
CA ASP A 78 14.93 -0.25 1.90
C ASP A 78 14.72 -1.14 0.67
N LEU A 79 15.10 -0.63 -0.50
CA LEU A 79 14.98 -1.32 -1.78
C LEU A 79 16.09 -2.36 -2.01
N THR A 80 17.09 -2.46 -1.12
CA THR A 80 18.19 -3.42 -1.27
C THR A 80 17.77 -4.88 -1.05
N GLU A 81 16.58 -5.12 -0.46
CA GLU A 81 16.00 -6.47 -0.35
C GLU A 81 15.35 -6.97 -1.68
N VAL A 82 15.32 -6.16 -2.75
CA VAL A 82 14.82 -6.58 -4.07
C VAL A 82 15.88 -7.39 -4.81
N SER A 83 16.14 -8.59 -4.32
CA SER A 83 16.89 -9.61 -5.07
C SER A 83 15.90 -10.39 -5.94
N TYR A 84 16.02 -10.25 -7.27
CA TYR A 84 15.25 -11.04 -8.25
C TYR A 84 15.62 -12.52 -8.21
#